data_AF-A0A963IID7-F1
#
_entry.id   AF-A0A963IID7-F1
#
_cell.length_a   1.000
_cell.length_b   1.000
_cell.length_c   1.000
_cell.angle_alpha   90.00
_cell.angle_beta   90.00
_cell.angle_gamma   90.00
#
_symmetry.space_group_name_H-M   'P 1'
#
loop_
_entity.id
_entity.type
_entity.pdbx_description
1 polymer ?
#
loop_
_entity_poly.entity_id
_entity_poly.type
_entity_poly.pdbx_seq_one_letter_code
_entity_poly.pdbx_strand_id
1 'polypeptide(L)'
;MKNWIVAIAFALLPLSVSAAFDQSHAAWTALLRQHVVLIDAGKASQVDYAGFAKTRAALKAYLDSLSAVTREQFDSWRKPQRLAFLINAYNAFTVELILGRYPDLTSIRDLGNIVFNSPWKQKFFTLFGEKRHLDWIEHETIRKPGAYDDPRVHFAVNCASVGCP
;
A
#
# COMPACT_ATOMS: atom_id res chain seq x y z
N MET A 1 47.95 3.81 -47.36
CA MET A 1 47.62 4.01 -45.94
C MET A 1 46.18 4.52 -45.88
N LYS A 2 45.22 3.67 -45.49
CA LYS A 2 43.78 3.99 -45.56
C LYS A 2 43.27 4.10 -44.13
N ASN A 3 43.17 5.32 -43.62
CA ASN A 3 42.74 5.59 -42.26
C ASN A 3 41.22 5.39 -42.15
N TRP A 4 40.80 4.43 -41.34
CA TRP A 4 39.41 4.24 -40.99
C TRP A 4 39.09 5.12 -39.78
N ILE A 5 38.25 6.13 -39.97
CA ILE A 5 37.68 6.92 -38.88
C ILE A 5 36.48 6.13 -38.35
N VAL A 6 36.64 5.52 -37.17
CA VAL A 6 35.53 4.91 -36.45
C VAL A 6 34.83 6.01 -35.67
N ALA A 7 33.64 6.40 -36.13
CA ALA A 7 32.75 7.30 -35.39
C ALA A 7 32.06 6.51 -34.28
N ILE A 8 32.45 6.74 -33.03
CA ILE A 8 31.77 6.18 -31.85
C ILE A 8 30.56 7.06 -31.56
N ALA A 9 29.37 6.58 -31.91
CA ALA A 9 28.12 7.21 -31.53
C ALA A 9 27.81 6.90 -30.06
N PHE A 10 27.97 7.90 -29.18
CA PHE A 10 27.48 7.80 -27.80
C PHE A 10 25.95 7.91 -27.80
N ALA A 11 25.27 6.77 -27.64
CA ALA A 11 23.85 6.76 -27.37
C ALA A 11 23.60 7.31 -25.96
N LEU A 12 23.09 8.54 -25.86
CA LEU A 12 22.56 9.10 -24.62
C LEU A 12 21.29 8.34 -24.24
N LEU A 13 21.43 7.36 -23.35
CA LEU A 13 20.29 6.70 -22.72
C LEU A 13 19.62 7.70 -21.75
N PRO A 14 18.31 7.94 -21.85
CA PRO A 14 17.61 8.78 -20.90
C PRO A 14 17.67 8.12 -19.51
N LEU A 15 18.32 8.79 -18.56
CA LEU A 15 18.24 8.43 -17.15
C LEU A 15 16.82 8.75 -16.67
N SER A 16 16.00 7.71 -16.47
CA SER A 16 14.72 7.85 -15.78
C SER A 16 14.99 8.27 -14.33
N VAL A 17 14.88 9.58 -14.06
CA VAL A 17 14.83 10.07 -12.67
C VAL A 17 13.51 9.58 -12.08
N SER A 18 13.58 8.52 -11.28
CA SER A 18 12.44 8.09 -10.47
C SER A 18 12.08 9.23 -9.53
N ALA A 19 10.88 9.79 -9.69
CA ALA A 19 10.38 10.82 -8.80
C ALA A 19 10.39 10.29 -7.35
N ALA A 20 10.85 11.10 -6.41
CA ALA A 20 10.86 10.72 -5.00
C ALA A 20 9.43 10.47 -4.51
N PHE A 21 9.24 9.42 -3.70
CA PHE A 21 7.94 9.09 -3.11
C PHE A 21 7.46 10.21 -2.17
N ASP A 22 6.17 10.56 -2.26
CA ASP A 22 5.54 11.54 -1.37
C ASP A 22 5.34 10.98 0.04
N GLN A 23 6.28 11.30 0.93
CA GLN A 23 6.25 10.91 2.34
C GLN A 23 5.10 11.54 3.14
N SER A 24 4.42 12.56 2.61
CA SER A 24 3.25 13.15 3.28
C SER A 24 1.97 12.34 3.04
N HIS A 25 1.97 11.41 2.07
CA HIS A 25 0.80 10.63 1.68
C HIS A 25 -0.42 11.52 1.37
N ALA A 26 -0.21 12.65 0.67
CA ALA A 26 -1.25 13.66 0.46
C ALA A 26 -2.45 13.10 -0.33
N ALA A 27 -2.18 12.29 -1.36
CA ALA A 27 -3.22 11.65 -2.17
C ALA A 27 -4.11 10.71 -1.32
N TRP A 28 -3.49 9.91 -0.45
CA TRP A 28 -4.22 9.03 0.46
C TRP A 28 -5.00 9.80 1.51
N THR A 29 -4.39 10.84 2.08
CA THR A 29 -5.06 11.74 3.02
C THR A 29 -6.31 12.38 2.42
N ALA A 30 -6.25 12.79 1.15
CA ALA A 30 -7.40 13.35 0.45
C ALA A 30 -8.53 12.32 0.29
N LEU A 31 -8.21 11.08 -0.08
CA LEU A 31 -9.19 9.98 -0.18
C LEU A 31 -9.83 9.67 1.17
N LEU A 32 -9.04 9.56 2.24
CA LEU A 32 -9.55 9.33 3.59
C LEU A 32 -10.51 10.43 4.03
N ARG A 33 -10.17 11.70 3.78
CA ARG A 33 -11.06 12.83 4.12
C ARG A 33 -12.40 12.81 3.36
N GLN A 34 -12.40 12.26 2.15
CA GLN A 34 -13.61 12.16 1.33
C GLN A 34 -14.48 10.95 1.69
N HIS A 35 -13.88 9.86 2.16
CA HIS A 35 -14.53 8.55 2.25
C HIS A 35 -14.40 7.86 3.60
N VAL A 36 -13.95 8.56 4.64
CA VAL A 36 -14.07 8.10 6.03
C VAL A 36 -14.97 9.05 6.78
N VAL A 37 -16.04 8.49 7.34
CA VAL A 37 -17.05 9.24 8.10
C VAL A 37 -16.99 8.86 9.56
N LEU A 38 -17.31 9.81 10.43
CA LEU A 38 -17.51 9.54 11.85
C LEU A 38 -18.92 8.98 12.07
N ILE A 39 -19.00 7.92 12.87
CA ILE A 39 -20.24 7.26 13.28
C ILE A 39 -20.34 7.25 14.81
N ASP A 40 -21.45 6.77 15.36
CA ASP A 40 -21.67 6.66 16.81
C ASP A 40 -21.39 7.96 17.58
N ALA A 41 -21.88 9.08 17.03
CA ALA A 41 -21.64 10.43 17.56
C ALA A 41 -20.15 10.78 17.70
N GLY A 42 -19.30 10.28 16.80
CA GLY A 42 -17.86 10.57 16.77
C GLY A 42 -16.99 9.57 17.54
N LYS A 43 -17.58 8.50 18.08
CA LYS A 43 -16.84 7.48 18.85
C LYS A 43 -16.15 6.44 17.96
N ALA A 44 -16.56 6.34 16.71
CA ALA A 44 -15.97 5.43 15.73
C ALA A 44 -15.91 6.09 14.35
N SER A 45 -15.12 5.50 13.46
CA SER A 45 -15.03 5.90 12.06
C SER A 45 -15.33 4.72 11.15
N GLN A 46 -15.91 4.99 9.98
CA GLN A 46 -16.28 3.99 9.01
C GLN A 46 -15.84 4.41 7.61
N VAL A 47 -15.32 3.43 6.86
CA VAL A 47 -14.98 3.61 5.44
C VAL A 47 -16.26 3.53 4.60
N ASP A 48 -16.51 4.57 3.80
CA ASP A 48 -17.52 4.60 2.74
C ASP A 48 -16.97 3.89 1.49
N TYR A 49 -17.14 2.57 1.44
CA TYR A 49 -16.72 1.76 0.29
C TYR A 49 -17.46 2.13 -1.00
N ALA A 50 -18.70 2.62 -0.93
CA ALA A 50 -19.44 3.07 -2.11
C ALA A 50 -18.80 4.33 -2.71
N GLY A 51 -18.40 5.28 -1.85
CA GLY A 51 -17.64 6.46 -2.23
C GLY A 51 -16.28 6.10 -2.82
N PHE A 52 -15.53 5.23 -2.14
CA PHE A 52 -14.24 4.72 -2.64
C PHE A 52 -14.35 4.00 -3.99
N ALA A 53 -15.44 3.25 -4.22
CA ALA A 53 -15.67 2.60 -5.51
C ALA A 53 -15.80 3.62 -6.65
N LYS A 54 -16.42 4.80 -6.40
CA LYS A 54 -16.55 5.89 -7.38
C LYS A 54 -15.22 6.60 -7.66
N THR A 55 -14.32 6.66 -6.67
CA THR A 55 -13.00 7.29 -6.78
C THR A 55 -11.86 6.28 -6.92
N ARG A 56 -12.18 5.02 -7.29
CA ARG A 56 -11.20 3.91 -7.33
C ARG A 56 -10.01 4.19 -8.23
N ALA A 57 -10.17 4.98 -9.30
CA ALA A 57 -9.06 5.39 -10.15
C ALA A 57 -7.99 6.18 -9.37
N ALA A 58 -8.40 7.11 -8.49
CA ALA A 58 -7.49 7.86 -7.63
C ALA A 58 -6.84 6.96 -6.56
N LEU A 59 -7.58 6.00 -6.01
CA LEU A 59 -7.01 4.97 -5.14
C LEU A 59 -5.92 4.17 -5.88
N LYS A 60 -6.21 3.66 -7.09
CA LYS A 60 -5.23 2.90 -7.88
C LYS A 60 -3.96 3.70 -8.17
N ALA A 61 -4.08 4.97 -8.54
CA ALA A 61 -2.91 5.83 -8.74
C ALA A 61 -2.03 5.94 -7.48
N TYR A 62 -2.65 6.04 -6.29
CA TYR A 62 -1.91 6.03 -5.04
C TYR A 62 -1.25 4.66 -4.76
N LEU A 63 -1.96 3.56 -4.99
CA LEU A 63 -1.40 2.21 -4.84
C LEU A 63 -0.22 1.96 -5.80
N ASP A 64 -0.32 2.43 -7.04
CA ASP A 64 0.75 2.34 -8.02
C ASP A 64 2.00 3.10 -7.55
N SER A 65 1.81 4.27 -6.91
CA SER A 65 2.92 5.03 -6.31
C SER A 65 3.59 4.29 -5.15
N LEU A 66 2.83 3.54 -4.34
CA LEU A 66 3.38 2.67 -3.30
C LEU A 66 4.17 1.52 -3.92
N SER A 67 3.60 0.87 -4.96
CA SER A 67 4.23 -0.25 -5.66
C SER A 67 5.49 0.12 -6.44
N ALA A 68 5.62 1.40 -6.84
CA ALA A 68 6.81 1.92 -7.51
C ALA A 68 8.01 2.11 -6.58
N VAL A 69 7.81 2.12 -5.25
CA VAL A 69 8.91 2.28 -4.28
C VAL A 69 9.84 1.07 -4.32
N THR A 70 11.13 1.34 -4.51
CA THR A 70 12.16 0.29 -4.49
C THR A 70 12.61 -0.04 -3.05
N ARG A 71 13.26 -1.19 -2.88
CA ARG A 71 13.82 -1.60 -1.59
C ARG A 71 14.85 -0.57 -1.10
N GLU A 72 15.69 -0.09 -2.01
CA GLU A 72 16.77 0.85 -1.76
C GLU A 72 16.23 2.20 -1.29
N GLN A 73 15.18 2.71 -1.97
CA GLN A 73 14.49 3.93 -1.54
C GLN A 73 13.95 3.78 -0.13
N PHE A 74 13.22 2.69 0.14
CA PHE A 74 12.65 2.44 1.46
C PHE A 74 13.73 2.34 2.55
N ASP A 75 14.83 1.64 2.30
CA ASP A 75 15.92 1.48 3.27
C ASP A 75 16.65 2.78 3.58
N SER A 76 16.67 3.72 2.64
CA SER A 76 17.26 5.05 2.85
C SER A 76 16.46 5.93 3.82
N TRP A 77 15.20 5.59 4.11
CA TRP A 77 14.31 6.41 4.93
C TRP A 77 14.52 6.21 6.43
N ARG A 78 14.17 7.25 7.19
CA ARG A 78 14.18 7.16 8.66
C ARG A 78 13.11 6.17 9.12
N LYS A 79 13.32 5.56 10.30
CA LYS A 79 12.38 4.62 10.90
C LYS A 79 10.91 5.11 10.91
N PRO A 80 10.59 6.37 11.29
CA PRO A 80 9.20 6.84 11.28
C PRO A 80 8.57 6.90 9.88
N GLN A 81 9.35 7.26 8.86
CA GLN A 81 8.90 7.31 7.46
C GLN A 81 8.59 5.90 6.94
N ARG A 82 9.48 4.94 7.23
CA ARG A 82 9.27 3.53 6.88
C ARG A 82 8.01 2.96 7.55
N LEU A 83 7.79 3.27 8.82
CA LEU A 83 6.59 2.84 9.54
C LEU A 83 5.31 3.46 8.94
N ALA A 84 5.30 4.77 8.71
CA ALA A 84 4.18 5.47 8.10
C ALA A 84 3.85 4.90 6.71
N PHE A 85 4.87 4.64 5.89
CA PHE A 85 4.71 3.99 4.60
C PHE A 85 4.02 2.63 4.71
N LEU A 86 4.50 1.76 5.60
CA LEU A 86 3.94 0.41 5.75
C LEU A 86 2.50 0.42 6.27
N ILE A 87 2.19 1.28 7.26
CA ILE A 87 0.83 1.43 7.79
C ILE A 87 -0.11 1.93 6.68
N ASN A 88 0.28 2.98 5.95
CA ASN A 88 -0.55 3.52 4.87
C ASN A 88 -0.70 2.53 3.72
N ALA A 89 0.35 1.77 3.38
CA ALA A 89 0.28 0.72 2.38
C ALA A 89 -0.70 -0.38 2.78
N TYR A 90 -0.60 -0.89 4.02
CA TYR A 90 -1.55 -1.88 4.52
C TYR A 90 -2.99 -1.37 4.39
N ASN A 91 -3.28 -0.19 4.94
CA ASN A 91 -4.65 0.34 4.98
C ASN A 91 -5.23 0.57 3.58
N ALA A 92 -4.44 1.13 2.66
CA ALA A 92 -4.90 1.38 1.29
C ALA A 92 -5.09 0.08 0.50
N PHE A 93 -4.19 -0.89 0.63
CA PHE A 93 -4.36 -2.20 0.00
C PHE A 93 -5.55 -2.97 0.61
N THR A 94 -5.83 -2.83 1.90
CA THR A 94 -7.05 -3.40 2.51
C THR A 94 -8.31 -2.83 1.86
N VAL A 95 -8.37 -1.52 1.62
CA VAL A 95 -9.53 -0.92 0.92
C VAL A 95 -9.67 -1.49 -0.49
N GLU A 96 -8.59 -1.58 -1.27
CA GLU A 96 -8.65 -2.18 -2.61
C GLU A 96 -9.04 -3.66 -2.60
N LEU A 97 -8.59 -4.42 -1.59
CA LEU A 97 -8.99 -5.81 -1.41
C LEU A 97 -10.50 -5.94 -1.23
N ILE A 98 -11.11 -5.10 -0.38
CA ILE A 98 -12.57 -5.05 -0.19
C ILE A 98 -13.29 -4.65 -1.48
N LEU A 99 -12.82 -3.59 -2.16
CA LEU A 99 -13.38 -3.14 -3.43
C LEU A 99 -13.27 -4.18 -4.56
N GLY A 100 -12.43 -5.20 -4.40
CA GLY A 100 -12.35 -6.34 -5.32
C GLY A 100 -13.62 -7.18 -5.39
N ARG A 101 -14.46 -7.17 -4.35
CA ARG A 101 -15.74 -7.92 -4.29
C ARG A 101 -16.95 -7.08 -3.85
N TYR A 102 -16.76 -5.82 -3.47
CA TYR A 102 -17.86 -4.90 -3.19
C TYR A 102 -18.74 -4.67 -4.45
N PRO A 103 -20.08 -4.55 -4.35
CA PRO A 103 -20.89 -4.52 -3.13
C PRO A 103 -21.29 -5.89 -2.57
N ASP A 104 -20.97 -6.98 -3.27
CA ASP A 104 -21.45 -8.33 -2.96
C ASP A 104 -20.72 -8.97 -1.76
N LEU A 105 -19.79 -8.25 -1.12
CA LEU A 105 -19.01 -8.73 0.01
C LEU A 105 -19.72 -8.47 1.34
N THR A 106 -20.10 -9.55 2.02
CA THR A 106 -20.70 -9.50 3.36
C THR A 106 -19.68 -9.45 4.50
N SER A 107 -18.54 -10.13 4.35
CA SER A 107 -17.44 -10.14 5.32
C SER A 107 -16.10 -10.26 4.61
N ILE A 108 -15.05 -9.58 5.10
CA ILE A 108 -13.69 -9.79 4.57
C ILE A 108 -13.24 -11.25 4.68
N ARG A 109 -13.78 -12.01 5.65
CA ARG A 109 -13.52 -13.45 5.79
C ARG A 109 -13.97 -14.25 4.58
N ASP A 110 -14.98 -13.76 3.84
CA ASP A 110 -15.51 -14.39 2.63
C ASP A 110 -14.57 -14.22 1.42
N LEU A 111 -13.55 -13.36 1.53
CA LEU A 111 -12.44 -13.29 0.56
C LEU A 111 -11.44 -14.44 0.76
N GLY A 112 -11.54 -15.19 1.85
CA GLY A 112 -10.71 -16.37 2.09
C GLY A 112 -11.19 -17.54 1.23
N ASN A 113 -10.26 -18.18 0.51
CA ASN A 113 -10.54 -19.45 -0.17
C ASN A 113 -10.21 -20.63 0.76
N ILE A 114 -10.83 -21.78 0.53
CA ILE A 114 -10.54 -23.07 1.23
C ILE A 114 -9.03 -23.42 1.21
N VAL A 115 -8.30 -22.91 0.20
CA VAL A 115 -6.83 -23.11 0.04
C VAL A 115 -6.00 -22.12 0.85
N PHE A 116 -6.50 -20.90 1.06
CA PHE A 116 -5.81 -19.83 1.80
C PHE A 116 -6.70 -19.49 3.01
N ASN A 117 -6.52 -20.20 4.12
CA ASN A 117 -7.25 -20.05 5.39
C ASN A 117 -7.24 -18.62 6.01
N SER A 118 -6.77 -17.61 5.28
CA SER A 118 -6.77 -16.19 5.63
C SER A 118 -6.84 -15.31 4.38
N PRO A 119 -7.84 -14.42 4.23
CA PRO A 119 -7.94 -13.48 3.10
C PRO A 119 -6.72 -12.54 3.02
N TRP A 120 -6.07 -12.28 4.14
CA TRP A 120 -4.88 -11.43 4.25
C TRP A 120 -3.60 -12.08 3.71
N LYS A 121 -3.61 -13.38 3.39
CA LYS A 121 -2.48 -14.12 2.78
C LYS A 121 -2.55 -14.19 1.26
N GLN A 122 -3.60 -13.65 0.63
CA GLN A 122 -3.69 -13.58 -0.83
C GLN A 122 -2.65 -12.61 -1.38
N LYS A 123 -1.78 -13.08 -2.28
CA LYS A 123 -0.83 -12.20 -2.99
C LYS A 123 -1.54 -11.44 -4.11
N PHE A 124 -1.86 -10.16 -3.89
CA PHE A 124 -2.63 -9.35 -4.85
C PHE A 124 -2.00 -8.00 -5.22
N PHE A 125 -0.92 -7.61 -4.57
CA PHE A 125 -0.20 -6.37 -4.88
C PHE A 125 1.31 -6.61 -4.96
N THR A 126 2.04 -5.63 -5.50
CA THR A 126 3.50 -5.66 -5.56
C THR A 126 4.07 -4.62 -4.61
N LEU A 127 5.07 -4.99 -3.82
CA LEU A 127 5.93 -4.05 -3.07
C LEU A 127 7.37 -4.53 -3.16
N PHE A 128 8.29 -3.60 -3.40
CA PHE A 128 9.72 -3.88 -3.55
C PHE A 128 10.00 -4.93 -4.64
N GLY A 129 9.26 -4.86 -5.76
CA GLY A 129 9.42 -5.76 -6.91
C GLY A 129 8.85 -7.17 -6.73
N GLU A 130 8.28 -7.51 -5.57
CA GLU A 130 7.73 -8.84 -5.30
C GLU A 130 6.22 -8.81 -5.06
N LYS A 131 5.53 -9.88 -5.46
CA LYS A 131 4.11 -10.08 -5.10
C LYS A 131 3.99 -10.31 -3.60
N ARG A 132 3.27 -9.42 -2.92
CA ARG A 132 3.03 -9.39 -1.47
C ARG A 132 1.55 -9.54 -1.13
N HIS A 133 1.29 -9.74 0.15
CA HIS A 133 -0.02 -9.85 0.77
C HIS A 133 -0.06 -9.03 2.07
N LEU A 134 -1.24 -8.75 2.61
CA LEU A 134 -1.40 -7.87 3.79
C LEU A 134 -0.69 -8.44 5.03
N ASP A 135 -0.78 -9.75 5.25
CA ASP A 135 -0.14 -10.44 6.37
C ASP A 135 1.39 -10.28 6.37
N TRP A 136 2.01 -10.14 5.20
CA TRP A 136 3.45 -9.87 5.07
C TRP A 136 3.79 -8.48 5.60
N ILE A 137 3.01 -7.46 5.25
CA ILE A 137 3.22 -6.10 5.78
C ILE A 137 3.07 -6.13 7.31
N GLU A 138 2.01 -6.72 7.83
CA GLU A 138 1.75 -6.70 9.26
C GLU A 138 2.75 -7.54 10.07
N HIS A 139 2.87 -8.84 9.79
CA HIS A 139 3.61 -9.77 10.63
C HIS A 139 5.09 -9.90 10.26
N GLU A 140 5.43 -9.84 8.98
CA GLU A 140 6.82 -10.02 8.52
C GLU A 140 7.61 -8.70 8.46
N THR A 141 6.92 -7.54 8.49
CA THR A 141 7.57 -6.23 8.55
C THR A 141 7.27 -5.45 9.83
N ILE A 142 6.05 -4.95 10.03
CA ILE A 142 5.77 -3.99 11.11
C ILE A 142 5.93 -4.63 12.50
N ARG A 143 5.41 -5.85 12.68
CA ARG A 143 5.41 -6.56 13.97
C ARG A 143 6.61 -7.49 14.18
N LYS A 144 7.60 -7.47 13.27
CA LYS A 144 8.83 -8.24 13.45
C LYS A 144 9.57 -7.73 14.70
N PRO A 145 9.94 -8.59 15.66
CA PRO A 145 10.65 -8.16 16.87
C PRO A 145 11.90 -7.34 16.54
N GLY A 146 12.06 -6.18 17.18
CA GLY A 146 13.18 -5.28 16.95
C GLY A 146 13.03 -4.36 15.72
N ALA A 147 11.99 -4.54 14.89
CA ALA A 147 11.76 -3.68 13.73
C ALA A 147 11.23 -2.32 14.17
N TYR A 148 10.07 -2.27 14.82
CA TYR A 148 9.44 -1.04 15.30
C TYR A 148 9.09 -1.08 16.79
N ASP A 149 8.62 -2.22 17.29
CA ASP A 149 8.19 -2.43 18.68
C ASP A 149 7.20 -1.35 19.17
N ASP A 150 6.35 -0.88 18.26
CA ASP A 150 5.35 0.16 18.53
C ASP A 150 3.97 -0.48 18.74
N PRO A 151 3.43 -0.50 19.97
CA PRO A 151 2.14 -1.13 20.25
C PRO A 151 0.96 -0.42 19.56
N ARG A 152 1.14 0.84 19.11
CA ARG A 152 0.09 1.60 18.42
C ARG A 152 -0.24 1.05 17.04
N VAL A 153 0.57 0.13 16.52
CA VAL A 153 0.33 -0.56 15.24
C VAL A 153 -1.02 -1.28 15.24
N HIS A 154 -1.44 -1.88 16.36
CA HIS A 154 -2.74 -2.54 16.49
C HIS A 154 -3.92 -1.61 16.21
N PHE A 155 -3.80 -0.34 16.63
CA PHE A 155 -4.79 0.68 16.32
C PHE A 155 -4.66 1.24 14.90
N ALA A 156 -3.43 1.41 14.43
CA ALA A 156 -3.15 2.11 13.17
C ALA A 156 -3.43 1.27 11.91
N VAL A 157 -3.47 -0.05 12.04
CA VAL A 157 -3.63 -1.00 10.94
C VAL A 157 -5.08 -1.51 10.93
N ASN A 158 -5.86 -1.10 9.94
CA ASN A 158 -7.26 -1.49 9.80
C ASN A 158 -7.39 -2.78 8.99
N CYS A 159 -7.71 -3.88 9.67
CA CYS A 159 -7.91 -5.18 9.02
C CYS A 159 -9.27 -5.30 8.29
N ALA A 160 -10.09 -4.24 8.26
CA ALA A 160 -11.46 -4.18 7.73
C ALA A 160 -12.45 -5.13 8.42
N SER A 161 -12.21 -5.45 9.69
CA SER A 161 -13.17 -6.09 10.61
C SER A 161 -13.57 -5.10 11.69
N VAL A 162 -14.88 -5.01 11.99
CA VAL A 162 -15.41 -4.17 13.08
C VAL A 162 -14.85 -4.60 14.45
N GLY A 163 -14.47 -5.89 14.59
CA GLY A 163 -13.94 -6.45 15.83
C GLY A 163 -12.46 -6.83 15.77
N CYS A 164 -11.66 -6.26 14.87
CA CYS A 164 -10.22 -6.54 14.87
C CYS A 164 -9.52 -5.84 16.05
N PRO A 165 -8.72 -6.57 16.83
CA PRO A 165 -7.94 -5.99 17.92
C PRO A 165 -6.62 -5.36 17.47
#